data_AF-A0A6A6JKW0-F1
#
_entry.id   AF-A0A6A6JKW0-F1
#
_cell.length_a   1.000
_cell.length_b   1.000
_cell.length_c   1.000
_cell.angle_alpha   90.00
_cell.angle_beta   90.00
_cell.angle_gamma   90.00
#
_symmetry.space_group_name_H-M   'P 1'
#
loop_
_entity.id
_entity.type
_entity.pdbx_description
1 polymer ?
#
loop_
_entity_poly.entity_id
_entity_poly.type
_entity_poly.pdbx_seq_one_letter_code
_entity_poly.pdbx_strand_id
1 'polypeptide(L)'
;MVLGPEEYEEKRMLNSASTVLAAWCALIKEADLMVLRDKRQEEPTSDDKSRLRFRNYNAKPPSSSISVFEISKWVWSNLAAEHGLSKEITFEKLEATAEDAIIILRTLWERAAELEIDMKMRIAFHANVLLSAMGGFQPSTLGKVRYRDILLSVMRNPADTKMLKHASTITILRNKLKNSLHIKSKCHLIVACAIQDDAFEASYTNADEFLNMPALGNVDYIELPWKEKKLDDFIF
;
A
#
# COMPACT_ATOMS: atom_id res chain seq x y z
N MET A 1 5.82 -3.62 38.13
CA MET A 1 4.45 -3.74 37.59
C MET A 1 4.08 -5.20 37.73
N VAL A 2 3.22 -5.54 38.68
CA VAL A 2 2.83 -6.92 38.96
C VAL A 2 1.42 -7.11 38.40
N LEU A 3 1.29 -8.00 37.42
CA LEU A 3 0.01 -8.31 36.77
C LEU A 3 -0.94 -8.97 37.78
N GLY A 4 -2.17 -8.49 37.88
CA GLY A 4 -3.16 -8.93 38.88
C GLY A 4 -4.21 -9.89 38.28
N PRO A 5 -4.93 -10.68 39.11
CA PRO A 5 -5.99 -11.59 38.66
C PRO A 5 -7.19 -10.87 37.99
N GLU A 6 -7.30 -9.55 38.13
CA GLU A 6 -8.33 -8.71 37.49
C GLU A 6 -8.00 -8.33 36.03
N GLU A 7 -6.78 -8.59 35.55
CA GLU A 7 -6.37 -8.24 34.17
C GLU A 7 -6.72 -9.31 33.12
N TYR A 8 -7.27 -10.45 33.54
CA TYR A 8 -7.64 -11.55 32.65
C TYR A 8 -9.15 -11.78 32.66
N GLU A 9 -9.90 -10.87 32.03
CA GLU A 9 -11.27 -11.17 31.62
C GLU A 9 -11.26 -11.87 30.26
N GLU A 10 -11.83 -13.07 30.18
CA GLU A 10 -12.12 -13.71 28.90
C GLU A 10 -13.22 -12.93 28.17
N LYS A 11 -12.80 -11.95 27.37
CA LYS A 11 -13.69 -11.19 26.51
C LYS A 11 -13.65 -11.73 25.10
N ARG A 12 -14.82 -12.01 24.54
CA ARG A 12 -14.95 -12.31 23.12
C ARG A 12 -14.52 -11.10 22.28
N MET A 13 -13.33 -11.19 21.70
CA MET A 13 -12.73 -10.12 20.88
C MET A 13 -13.42 -9.96 19.51
N LEU A 14 -14.02 -11.04 19.00
CA LEU A 14 -14.71 -11.03 17.71
C LEU A 14 -16.21 -10.88 17.90
N ASN A 15 -16.70 -9.66 17.65
CA ASN A 15 -18.09 -9.27 17.84
C ASN A 15 -18.75 -8.69 16.57
N SER A 16 -18.05 -8.67 15.42
CA SER A 16 -18.55 -8.12 14.16
C SER A 16 -18.63 -9.16 13.06
N ALA A 17 -19.74 -9.17 12.33
CA ALA A 17 -19.94 -10.02 11.16
C ALA A 17 -18.96 -9.66 10.04
N SER A 18 -18.59 -8.38 9.93
CA SER A 18 -17.61 -7.88 8.97
C SER A 18 -16.22 -8.48 9.22
N THR A 19 -15.81 -8.65 10.48
CA THR A 19 -14.52 -9.24 10.84
C THR A 19 -14.45 -10.72 10.48
N VAL A 20 -15.52 -11.48 10.75
CA VAL A 20 -15.60 -12.90 10.34
C VAL A 20 -15.53 -13.03 8.83
N LEU A 21 -16.29 -12.18 8.12
CA LEU A 21 -16.28 -12.17 6.67
C LEU A 21 -14.90 -11.80 6.11
N ALA A 22 -14.17 -10.86 6.74
CA ALA A 22 -12.81 -10.51 6.34
C ALA A 22 -11.84 -11.69 6.54
N ALA A 23 -11.93 -12.41 7.66
CA ALA A 23 -11.14 -13.61 7.90
C ALA A 23 -11.46 -14.71 6.86
N TRP A 24 -12.74 -14.92 6.56
CA TRP A 24 -13.17 -15.83 5.50
C TRP A 24 -12.60 -15.43 4.13
N CYS A 25 -12.65 -14.15 3.76
CA CYS A 25 -12.05 -13.63 2.54
C CYS A 25 -10.55 -13.90 2.47
N ALA A 26 -9.82 -13.70 3.58
CA ALA A 26 -8.39 -13.94 3.64
C ALA A 26 -8.06 -15.43 3.43
N LEU A 27 -8.81 -16.32 4.08
CA LEU A 27 -8.66 -17.77 3.90
C LEU A 27 -8.93 -18.21 2.47
N ILE A 28 -9.98 -17.69 1.84
CA ILE A 28 -10.30 -17.99 0.44
C ILE A 28 -9.20 -17.50 -0.50
N LYS A 29 -8.66 -16.30 -0.25
CA LYS A 29 -7.54 -15.77 -1.03
C LYS A 29 -6.31 -16.66 -0.90
N GLU A 30 -5.98 -17.10 0.31
CA GLU A 30 -4.82 -17.96 0.54
C GLU A 30 -5.00 -19.34 -0.09
N ALA A 31 -6.17 -19.96 0.06
CA ALA A 31 -6.49 -21.22 -0.59
C ALA A 31 -6.41 -21.12 -2.12
N ASP A 32 -6.90 -20.02 -2.70
CA ASP A 32 -6.80 -19.79 -4.13
C ASP A 32 -5.36 -19.60 -4.61
N LEU A 33 -4.52 -18.90 -3.83
CA LEU A 33 -3.13 -18.60 -4.20
C LEU A 33 -2.17 -19.77 -3.98
N MET A 34 -2.35 -20.55 -2.91
CA MET A 34 -1.40 -21.60 -2.50
C MET A 34 -1.84 -23.00 -2.88
N VAL A 35 -3.14 -23.32 -2.84
CA VAL A 35 -3.63 -24.69 -3.08
C VAL A 35 -4.14 -24.86 -4.50
N LEU A 36 -4.96 -23.91 -4.95
CA LEU A 36 -5.62 -24.02 -6.26
C LEU A 36 -4.76 -23.51 -7.41
N ARG A 37 -3.73 -22.72 -7.13
CA ARG A 37 -2.78 -22.26 -8.15
C ARG A 37 -2.06 -23.43 -8.81
N ASP A 38 -1.58 -24.38 -8.01
CA ASP A 38 -0.84 -25.55 -8.51
C ASP A 38 -1.77 -26.47 -9.32
N LYS A 39 -2.98 -26.71 -8.80
CA LYS A 39 -4.01 -27.49 -9.53
C LYS A 39 -4.40 -26.90 -10.89
N ARG A 40 -4.41 -25.56 -11.02
CA ARG A 40 -4.67 -24.90 -12.32
C ARG A 40 -3.54 -25.07 -13.32
N GLN A 41 -2.31 -25.25 -12.84
CA GLN A 41 -1.18 -25.56 -13.72
C GLN A 41 -1.23 -27.01 -14.22
N GLU A 42 -1.72 -27.93 -13.39
CA GLU A 42 -1.87 -29.35 -13.73
C GLU A 42 -3.08 -29.63 -14.63
N GLU A 43 -4.20 -28.93 -14.44
CA GLU A 43 -5.43 -29.12 -15.22
C GLU A 43 -5.98 -27.80 -15.81
N PRO A 44 -5.43 -27.29 -16.92
CA PRO A 44 -5.81 -26.00 -17.50
C PRO A 44 -7.28 -25.93 -17.95
N THR A 45 -7.88 -27.07 -18.29
CA THR A 45 -9.27 -27.18 -18.76
C THR A 45 -10.32 -27.04 -17.65
N SER A 46 -9.92 -27.02 -16.36
CA SER A 46 -10.82 -26.84 -15.21
C SER A 46 -10.70 -25.46 -14.53
N ASP A 47 -10.06 -24.48 -15.18
CA ASP A 47 -9.67 -23.18 -14.59
C ASP A 47 -10.80 -22.47 -13.81
N ASP A 48 -12.02 -22.46 -14.34
CA ASP A 48 -13.16 -21.79 -13.69
C ASP A 48 -13.72 -22.55 -12.46
N LYS A 49 -13.55 -23.87 -12.39
CA LYS A 49 -13.92 -24.68 -11.21
C LYS A 49 -12.87 -24.61 -10.11
N SER A 50 -11.62 -24.40 -10.52
CA SER A 50 -10.46 -24.29 -9.63
C SER A 50 -10.16 -22.84 -9.22
N ARG A 51 -11.09 -21.89 -9.43
CA ARG A 51 -10.96 -20.50 -8.98
C ARG A 51 -11.98 -20.16 -7.90
N LEU A 52 -11.49 -19.66 -6.77
CA LEU A 52 -12.32 -19.11 -5.71
C LEU A 52 -12.30 -17.59 -5.80
N ARG A 53 -13.45 -17.01 -6.16
CA ARG A 53 -13.63 -15.56 -6.18
C ARG A 53 -14.62 -15.14 -5.11
N PHE A 54 -14.18 -14.23 -4.27
CA PHE A 54 -15.09 -13.55 -3.36
C PHE A 54 -16.00 -12.60 -4.14
N ARG A 55 -17.29 -12.67 -3.87
CA ARG A 55 -18.28 -11.65 -4.26
C ARG A 55 -19.00 -11.17 -3.02
N ASN A 56 -19.41 -9.90 -3.03
CA ASN A 56 -20.20 -9.33 -1.97
C ASN A 56 -21.49 -10.17 -1.78
N TYR A 57 -21.81 -10.53 -0.54
CA TYR A 57 -22.99 -11.34 -0.20
C TYR A 57 -24.32 -10.66 -0.57
N ASN A 58 -24.33 -9.34 -0.76
CA ASN A 58 -25.47 -8.57 -1.28
C ASN A 58 -25.59 -8.58 -2.81
N ALA A 59 -24.60 -9.12 -3.52
CA ALA A 59 -24.65 -9.20 -4.99
C ALA A 59 -25.53 -10.37 -5.46
N LYS A 60 -25.83 -10.40 -6.76
CA LYS A 60 -26.45 -11.58 -7.38
C LYS A 60 -25.52 -12.80 -7.25
N PRO A 61 -26.07 -14.01 -7.00
CA PRO A 61 -25.28 -15.23 -6.95
C PRO A 61 -24.42 -15.38 -8.21
N PRO A 62 -23.12 -15.66 -8.09
CA PRO A 62 -22.26 -15.90 -9.24
C PRO A 62 -22.55 -17.26 -9.88
N SER A 63 -22.19 -17.43 -11.15
CA SER A 63 -22.17 -18.73 -11.82
C SER A 63 -21.01 -19.62 -11.36
N SER A 64 -19.92 -19.01 -10.87
CA SER A 64 -18.72 -19.67 -10.34
C SER A 64 -18.53 -19.35 -8.86
N SER A 65 -17.88 -20.22 -8.09
CA SER A 65 -17.62 -19.99 -6.65
C SER A 65 -18.91 -19.79 -5.81
N ILE A 66 -20.01 -20.47 -6.18
CA ILE A 66 -21.31 -20.39 -5.48
C ILE A 66 -21.16 -20.71 -4.00
N SER A 67 -20.39 -21.75 -3.64
CA SER A 67 -20.17 -22.12 -2.25
C SER A 67 -19.51 -21.01 -1.43
N VAL A 68 -18.58 -20.24 -2.04
CA VAL A 68 -17.96 -19.08 -1.37
C VAL A 68 -19.00 -17.99 -1.11
N PHE A 69 -19.88 -17.75 -2.08
CA PHE A 69 -20.97 -16.78 -1.96
C PHE A 69 -22.00 -17.22 -0.90
N GLU A 70 -22.40 -18.49 -0.89
CA GLU A 70 -23.35 -19.04 0.08
C GLU A 70 -22.82 -19.01 1.51
N ILE A 71 -21.56 -19.39 1.72
CA ILE A 71 -20.91 -19.29 3.03
C ILE A 71 -20.82 -17.81 3.46
N SER A 72 -20.44 -16.92 2.54
CA SER A 72 -20.39 -15.47 2.85
C SER A 72 -21.76 -14.93 3.27
N LYS A 73 -22.82 -15.37 2.61
CA LYS A 73 -24.21 -15.01 2.95
C LYS A 73 -24.63 -15.61 4.29
N TRP A 74 -24.32 -16.88 4.55
CA TRP A 74 -24.60 -17.57 5.81
C TRP A 74 -23.88 -16.90 6.98
N VAL A 75 -22.60 -16.53 6.82
CA VAL A 75 -21.83 -15.76 7.82
C VAL A 75 -22.54 -14.45 8.16
N TRP A 76 -23.00 -13.71 7.15
CA TRP A 76 -23.64 -12.40 7.36
C TRP A 76 -25.07 -12.50 7.93
N SER A 77 -25.80 -13.57 7.63
CA SER A 77 -27.20 -13.73 8.01
C SER A 77 -27.36 -14.57 9.26
N ASN A 78 -27.21 -15.90 9.12
CA ASN A 78 -27.40 -16.89 10.17
C ASN A 78 -26.35 -16.77 11.29
N LEU A 79 -25.07 -16.90 10.96
CA LEU A 79 -24.00 -16.91 11.96
C LEU A 79 -23.96 -15.60 12.76
N ALA A 80 -24.22 -14.48 12.09
CA ALA A 80 -24.32 -13.19 12.75
C ALA A 80 -25.49 -13.10 13.74
N ALA A 81 -26.65 -13.67 13.40
CA ALA A 81 -27.80 -13.72 14.29
C ALA A 81 -27.56 -14.69 15.46
N GLU A 82 -27.09 -15.90 15.16
CA GLU A 82 -26.83 -16.98 16.14
C GLU A 82 -25.83 -16.55 17.21
N HIS A 83 -24.80 -15.80 16.82
CA HIS A 83 -23.75 -15.36 17.73
C HIS A 83 -23.82 -13.88 18.12
N GLY A 84 -24.92 -13.19 17.81
CA GLY A 84 -25.08 -11.76 18.15
C GLY A 84 -23.98 -10.86 17.60
N LEU A 85 -23.46 -11.17 16.40
CA LEU A 85 -22.44 -10.34 15.76
C LEU A 85 -23.07 -9.05 15.24
N SER A 86 -22.44 -7.92 15.55
CA SER A 86 -22.83 -6.64 14.98
C SER A 86 -22.63 -6.63 13.46
N LYS A 87 -23.68 -6.21 12.75
CA LYS A 87 -23.66 -5.93 11.30
C LYS A 87 -23.34 -4.48 11.00
N GLU A 88 -23.35 -3.64 12.03
CA GLU A 88 -23.03 -2.22 11.95
C GLU A 88 -21.53 -2.00 12.15
N ILE A 89 -21.02 -0.93 11.57
CA ILE A 89 -19.65 -0.49 11.83
C ILE A 89 -19.67 0.13 13.23
N THR A 90 -19.12 -0.58 14.21
CA THR A 90 -19.10 -0.14 15.62
C THR A 90 -17.99 0.86 15.93
N PHE A 91 -17.22 1.28 14.91
CA PHE A 91 -16.13 2.23 15.06
C PHE A 91 -16.37 3.48 14.23
N GLU A 92 -16.07 4.62 14.82
CA GLU A 92 -16.01 5.87 14.10
C GLU A 92 -14.72 5.92 13.29
N LYS A 93 -14.84 6.25 11.99
CA LYS A 93 -13.67 6.48 11.16
C LYS A 93 -13.20 7.91 11.40
N LEU A 94 -12.17 8.03 12.23
CA LEU A 94 -11.47 9.29 12.40
C LEU A 94 -10.41 9.47 11.32
N GLU A 95 -10.22 10.71 10.89
CA GLU A 95 -9.13 11.07 9.99
C GLU A 95 -7.79 10.89 10.72
N ALA A 96 -6.84 10.21 10.07
CA ALA A 96 -5.49 10.08 10.60
C ALA A 96 -4.82 11.46 10.64
N THR A 97 -4.25 11.80 11.79
CA THR A 97 -3.54 13.06 11.99
C THR A 97 -2.07 12.95 11.56
N ALA A 98 -1.39 14.10 11.48
CA ALA A 98 0.06 14.11 11.27
C ALA A 98 0.82 13.39 12.40
N GLU A 99 0.32 13.48 13.65
CA GLU A 99 0.93 12.81 14.79
C GLU A 99 0.84 11.29 14.67
N ASP A 100 -0.30 10.76 14.21
CA ASP A 100 -0.46 9.32 13.97
C ASP A 100 0.56 8.81 12.95
N ALA A 101 0.77 9.55 11.86
CA ALA A 101 1.79 9.22 10.87
C ALA A 101 3.20 9.26 11.46
N ILE A 102 3.51 10.26 12.29
CA ILE A 102 4.81 10.37 12.97
C ILE A 102 5.04 9.18 13.91
N ILE A 103 4.04 8.81 14.72
CA ILE A 103 4.13 7.66 15.64
C ILE A 103 4.40 6.37 14.87
N ILE A 104 3.63 6.11 13.81
CA ILE A 104 3.79 4.90 12.98
C ILE A 104 5.19 4.85 12.37
N LEU A 105 5.65 5.95 11.77
CA LEU A 105 6.97 6.02 11.15
C LEU A 105 8.09 5.88 12.19
N ARG A 106 7.94 6.50 13.36
CA ARG A 106 8.89 6.38 14.46
C ARG A 106 9.01 4.93 14.94
N THR A 107 7.87 4.26 15.17
CA THR A 107 7.86 2.84 15.55
C THR A 107 8.50 1.97 14.48
N LEU A 108 8.21 2.20 13.20
CA LEU A 108 8.82 1.48 12.08
C LEU A 108 10.35 1.55 12.13
N TRP A 109 10.92 2.73 12.40
CA TRP A 109 12.37 2.92 12.41
C TRP A 109 13.02 2.43 13.71
N GLU A 110 12.41 2.70 14.86
CA GLU A 110 12.96 2.33 16.18
C GLU A 110 12.86 0.83 16.46
N ARG A 111 11.82 0.15 15.94
CA ARG A 111 11.53 -1.26 16.23
C ARG A 111 11.75 -2.17 15.03
N ALA A 112 12.42 -1.69 13.99
CA ALA A 112 12.55 -2.43 12.74
C ALA A 112 13.18 -3.82 12.88
N ALA A 113 14.13 -3.98 13.81
CA ALA A 113 14.76 -5.27 14.11
C ALA A 113 13.77 -6.26 14.74
N GLU A 114 12.86 -5.79 15.59
CA GLU A 114 11.80 -6.60 16.21
C GLU A 114 10.71 -6.99 15.20
N LEU A 115 10.51 -6.16 14.17
CA LEU A 115 9.55 -6.42 13.10
C LEU A 115 10.11 -7.34 12.00
N GLU A 116 11.39 -7.71 12.07
CA GLU A 116 12.09 -8.52 11.06
C GLU A 116 12.01 -7.92 9.63
N ILE A 117 11.98 -6.58 9.53
CA ILE A 117 11.82 -5.87 8.25
C ILE A 117 13.19 -5.40 7.72
N ASP A 118 13.52 -5.83 6.50
CA ASP A 118 14.72 -5.37 5.78
C ASP A 118 14.64 -3.88 5.41
N MET A 119 15.76 -3.31 4.95
CA MET A 119 15.80 -1.89 4.60
C MET A 119 14.86 -1.53 3.45
N LYS A 120 14.70 -2.40 2.45
CA LYS A 120 13.89 -2.15 1.26
C LYS A 120 12.42 -2.08 1.63
N MET A 121 11.92 -3.07 2.36
CA MET A 121 10.56 -3.11 2.87
C MET A 121 10.29 -1.95 3.81
N ARG A 122 11.27 -1.55 4.63
CA ARG A 122 11.14 -0.39 5.53
C ARG A 122 10.97 0.92 4.77
N ILE A 123 11.76 1.16 3.72
CA ILE A 123 11.63 2.35 2.86
C ILE A 123 10.27 2.34 2.14
N ALA A 124 9.87 1.20 1.58
CA ALA A 124 8.56 1.06 0.93
C ALA A 124 7.41 1.33 1.91
N PHE A 125 7.48 0.80 3.14
CA PHE A 125 6.49 1.05 4.17
C PHE A 125 6.44 2.53 4.58
N HIS A 126 7.60 3.16 4.78
CA HIS A 126 7.68 4.59 5.08
C HIS A 126 7.01 5.41 3.97
N ALA A 127 7.39 5.17 2.71
CA ALA A 127 6.81 5.88 1.58
C ALA A 127 5.28 5.66 1.51
N ASN A 128 4.82 4.44 1.77
CA ASN A 128 3.39 4.12 1.81
C ASN A 128 2.64 4.97 2.84
N VAL A 129 3.10 5.00 4.09
CA VAL A 129 2.46 5.76 5.17
C VAL A 129 2.47 7.25 4.86
N LEU A 130 3.63 7.80 4.49
CA LEU A 130 3.79 9.23 4.28
C LEU A 130 2.96 9.73 3.09
N LEU A 131 3.02 9.04 1.95
CA LEU A 131 2.26 9.44 0.77
C LEU A 131 0.77 9.23 0.98
N SER A 132 0.33 8.14 1.64
CA SER A 132 -1.08 7.94 1.97
C SER A 132 -1.61 9.03 2.91
N ALA A 133 -0.84 9.44 3.91
CA ALA A 133 -1.19 10.53 4.81
C ALA A 133 -1.33 11.87 4.05
N MET A 134 -0.48 12.13 3.06
CA MET A 134 -0.55 13.35 2.24
C MET A 134 -1.67 13.34 1.20
N GLY A 135 -1.96 12.18 0.59
CA GLY A 135 -2.86 12.10 -0.56
C GLY A 135 -4.24 11.51 -0.29
N GLY A 136 -4.49 11.01 0.92
CA GLY A 136 -5.78 10.46 1.33
C GLY A 136 -6.24 9.25 0.50
N PHE A 137 -5.31 8.40 0.06
CA PHE A 137 -5.61 7.20 -0.72
C PHE A 137 -5.17 5.93 0.02
N GLN A 138 -5.76 4.79 -0.34
CA GLN A 138 -5.46 3.51 0.28
C GLN A 138 -4.00 3.09 0.04
N PRO A 139 -3.27 2.60 1.06
CA PRO A 139 -1.86 2.23 0.92
C PRO A 139 -1.56 1.27 -0.25
N SER A 140 -2.47 0.34 -0.55
CA SER A 140 -2.34 -0.59 -1.66
C SER A 140 -2.29 0.04 -3.06
N THR A 141 -2.55 1.36 -3.17
CA THR A 141 -2.50 2.09 -4.45
C THR A 141 -1.06 2.36 -4.88
N LEU A 142 -0.13 2.53 -3.92
CA LEU A 142 1.26 2.88 -4.22
C LEU A 142 2.10 1.71 -4.72
N GLY A 143 1.78 0.47 -4.34
CA GLY A 143 2.44 -0.72 -4.87
C GLY A 143 2.20 -0.96 -6.38
N LYS A 144 1.49 -0.05 -7.06
CA LYS A 144 1.30 -0.04 -8.51
C LYS A 144 1.97 1.13 -9.21
N VAL A 145 2.58 2.05 -8.44
CA VAL A 145 3.26 3.23 -8.99
C VAL A 145 4.56 2.78 -9.62
N ARG A 146 4.71 3.11 -10.90
CA ARG A 146 5.92 2.83 -11.69
C ARG A 146 6.79 4.08 -11.77
N TYR A 147 8.04 3.92 -12.18
CA TYR A 147 8.93 5.06 -12.43
C TYR A 147 8.32 6.07 -13.42
N ARG A 148 7.63 5.62 -14.48
CA ARG A 148 6.93 6.52 -15.43
C ARG A 148 5.85 7.42 -14.80
N ASP A 149 5.31 7.01 -13.65
CA ASP A 149 4.26 7.75 -12.97
C ASP A 149 4.83 8.88 -12.09
N ILE A 150 6.17 8.97 -12.00
CA ILE A 150 6.90 9.92 -11.16
C ILE A 150 7.72 10.84 -12.05
N LEU A 151 7.53 12.14 -11.87
CA LEU A 151 8.40 13.17 -12.41
C LEU A 151 9.29 13.70 -11.29
N LEU A 152 10.60 13.57 -11.45
CA LEU A 152 11.60 14.20 -10.58
C LEU A 152 12.23 15.39 -11.28
N SER A 153 12.43 16.46 -10.53
CA SER A 153 13.03 17.69 -11.05
C SER A 153 13.88 18.39 -10.02
N VAL A 154 14.93 19.07 -10.49
CA VAL A 154 15.69 20.07 -9.74
C VAL A 154 15.30 21.44 -10.26
N MET A 155 15.05 22.38 -9.35
CA MET A 155 14.71 23.76 -9.70
C MET A 155 15.34 24.75 -8.74
N ARG A 156 15.56 25.99 -9.19
CA ARG A 156 15.94 27.08 -8.28
C ARG A 156 14.77 27.39 -7.36
N ASN A 157 15.04 27.59 -6.09
CA ASN A 157 14.03 28.01 -5.15
C ASN A 157 13.53 29.42 -5.55
N PRO A 158 12.22 29.62 -5.78
CA PRO A 158 11.68 30.92 -6.17
C PRO A 158 11.94 32.03 -5.13
N ALA A 159 12.08 31.65 -3.86
CA ALA A 159 12.36 32.59 -2.77
C ALA A 159 13.86 32.88 -2.59
N ASP A 160 14.74 31.99 -3.07
CA ASP A 160 16.20 32.16 -3.01
C ASP A 160 16.87 31.41 -4.18
N THR A 161 17.28 32.16 -5.20
CA THR A 161 17.85 31.61 -6.43
C THR A 161 19.23 30.95 -6.25
N LYS A 162 19.85 31.09 -5.07
CA LYS A 162 21.09 30.38 -4.71
C LYS A 162 20.82 28.97 -4.20
N MET A 163 19.59 28.67 -3.77
CA MET A 163 19.23 27.36 -3.26
C MET A 163 18.58 26.49 -4.34
N LEU A 164 19.06 25.26 -4.46
CA LEU A 164 18.44 24.22 -5.27
C LEU A 164 17.33 23.52 -4.47
N LYS A 165 16.24 23.20 -5.14
CA LYS A 165 15.12 22.45 -4.59
C LYS A 165 14.82 21.25 -5.47
N HIS A 166 14.82 20.08 -4.86
CA HIS A 166 14.34 18.85 -5.48
C HIS A 166 12.84 18.72 -5.25
N ALA A 167 12.11 18.39 -6.29
CA ALA A 167 10.68 18.12 -6.21
C ALA A 167 10.34 16.83 -6.94
N SER A 168 9.34 16.14 -6.38
CA SER A 168 8.67 15.02 -7.04
C SER A 168 7.22 15.36 -7.29
N THR A 169 6.73 14.98 -8.46
CA THR A 169 5.30 14.88 -8.75
C THR A 169 4.97 13.42 -9.00
N ILE A 170 4.13 12.85 -8.15
CA ILE A 170 3.69 11.45 -8.26
C ILE A 170 2.27 11.44 -8.80
N THR A 171 2.04 10.68 -9.87
CA THR A 171 0.72 10.49 -10.47
C THR A 171 0.13 9.18 -9.98
N ILE A 172 -0.93 9.27 -9.18
CA ILE A 172 -1.61 8.09 -8.61
C ILE A 172 -2.98 7.92 -9.26
N LEU A 173 -3.20 6.79 -9.93
CA LEU A 173 -4.50 6.45 -10.49
C LEU A 173 -5.49 6.04 -9.40
N ARG A 174 -6.61 6.76 -9.29
CA ARG A 174 -7.66 6.43 -8.31
C ARG A 174 -8.73 5.53 -8.93
N ASN A 175 -8.81 4.28 -8.43
CA ASN A 175 -9.76 3.26 -8.91
C ASN A 175 -11.22 3.72 -8.94
N LYS A 176 -11.66 4.57 -8.00
CA LYS A 176 -13.07 4.99 -7.87
C LYS A 176 -13.40 6.29 -8.61
N LEU A 177 -12.42 7.17 -8.83
CA LEU A 177 -12.67 8.54 -9.30
C LEU A 177 -12.32 8.76 -10.78
N LYS A 178 -11.79 7.76 -11.50
CA LYS A 178 -11.33 7.85 -12.90
C LYS A 178 -10.39 9.05 -13.21
N ASN A 179 -9.87 9.71 -12.16
CA ASN A 179 -8.97 10.85 -12.23
C ASN A 179 -7.65 10.47 -11.56
N SER A 180 -6.55 11.06 -12.04
CA SER A 180 -5.26 10.99 -11.37
C SER A 180 -5.20 11.97 -10.20
N LEU A 181 -4.54 11.55 -9.13
CA LEU A 181 -4.10 12.44 -8.07
C LEU A 181 -2.63 12.80 -8.31
N HIS A 182 -2.31 14.07 -8.28
CA HIS A 182 -0.93 14.55 -8.34
C HIS A 182 -0.47 14.98 -6.95
N ILE A 183 0.56 14.32 -6.43
CA ILE A 183 1.13 14.64 -5.12
C ILE A 183 2.48 15.27 -5.33
N LYS A 184 2.67 16.45 -4.72
CA LYS A 184 3.97 17.09 -4.61
C LYS A 184 4.59 16.69 -3.28
N SER A 185 5.74 16.02 -3.33
CA SER A 185 6.44 15.56 -2.13
C SER A 185 7.94 15.85 -2.17
N LYS A 186 8.56 15.85 -0.99
CA LYS A 186 10.03 15.75 -0.87
C LYS A 186 10.45 14.38 -1.38
N CYS A 187 11.32 14.36 -2.38
CA CYS A 187 11.63 13.17 -3.17
C CYS A 187 12.60 12.19 -2.50
N HIS A 188 13.03 12.40 -1.25
CA HIS A 188 14.16 11.67 -0.68
C HIS A 188 13.98 10.13 -0.67
N LEU A 189 12.77 9.64 -0.37
CA LEU A 189 12.50 8.19 -0.39
C LEU A 189 12.50 7.61 -1.81
N ILE A 190 11.93 8.34 -2.77
CA ILE A 190 11.93 7.99 -4.20
C ILE A 190 13.36 7.95 -4.72
N VAL A 191 14.16 8.95 -4.37
CA VAL A 191 15.56 9.08 -4.76
C VAL A 191 16.40 7.94 -4.18
N ALA A 192 16.18 7.57 -2.91
CA ALA A 192 16.88 6.45 -2.29
C ALA A 192 16.61 5.13 -3.05
N CYS A 193 15.34 4.84 -3.37
CA CYS A 193 14.98 3.69 -4.20
C CYS A 193 15.62 3.76 -5.60
N ALA A 194 15.52 4.93 -6.25
CA ALA A 194 16.03 5.14 -7.60
C ALA A 194 17.55 4.99 -7.73
N ILE A 195 18.32 5.44 -6.72
CA ILE A 195 19.77 5.23 -6.66
C ILE A 195 20.08 3.75 -6.49
N GLN A 196 19.39 3.08 -5.56
CA GLN A 196 19.58 1.65 -5.32
C GLN A 196 19.25 0.79 -6.55
N ASP A 197 18.24 1.18 -7.32
CA ASP A 197 17.81 0.48 -8.53
C ASP A 197 18.60 0.85 -9.79
N ASP A 198 19.56 1.78 -9.69
CA ASP A 198 20.26 2.38 -10.84
C ASP A 198 19.26 2.92 -11.88
N ALA A 199 18.27 3.69 -11.43
CA ALA A 199 17.11 4.07 -12.24
C ALA A 199 17.30 5.38 -13.02
N PHE A 200 18.17 6.27 -12.56
CA PHE A 200 18.45 7.54 -13.23
C PHE A 200 19.27 7.34 -14.50
N GLU A 201 18.97 8.10 -15.55
CA GLU A 201 19.78 8.13 -16.78
C GLU A 201 21.22 8.58 -16.48
N ALA A 202 21.35 9.61 -15.64
CA ALA A 202 22.64 10.13 -15.16
C ALA A 202 23.43 9.16 -14.26
N SER A 203 22.83 8.05 -13.82
CA SER A 203 23.49 6.98 -13.06
C SER A 203 24.14 7.42 -11.74
N TYR A 204 23.42 8.23 -10.94
CA TYR A 204 23.88 8.64 -9.61
C TYR A 204 24.13 7.42 -8.72
N THR A 205 25.28 7.41 -8.06
CA THR A 205 25.72 6.29 -7.21
C THR A 205 25.35 6.46 -5.74
N ASN A 206 25.12 7.70 -5.30
CA ASN A 206 24.83 8.01 -3.90
C ASN A 206 24.06 9.34 -3.75
N ALA A 207 23.60 9.60 -2.53
CA ALA A 207 22.79 10.77 -2.22
C ALA A 207 23.56 12.10 -2.37
N ASP A 208 24.85 12.12 -2.02
CA ASP A 208 25.66 13.34 -2.15
C ASP A 208 25.84 13.72 -3.62
N GLU A 209 26.04 12.72 -4.49
CA GLU A 209 26.11 12.92 -5.93
C GLU A 209 24.80 13.49 -6.46
N PHE A 210 23.66 12.91 -6.08
CA PHE A 210 22.34 13.40 -6.48
C PHE A 210 22.04 14.82 -5.96
N LEU A 211 22.45 15.15 -4.72
CA LEU A 211 22.17 16.46 -4.14
C LEU A 211 23.03 17.57 -4.77
N ASN A 212 24.22 17.23 -5.27
CA ASN A 212 25.16 18.17 -5.88
C ASN A 212 25.14 18.16 -7.42
N MET A 213 24.51 17.17 -8.05
CA MET A 213 24.34 17.06 -9.50
C MET A 213 22.90 16.67 -9.87
N PRO A 214 22.27 17.32 -10.86
CA PRO A 214 22.87 18.18 -11.87
C PRO A 214 22.95 19.65 -11.43
N ALA A 215 24.04 20.32 -11.82
CA ALA A 215 24.17 21.76 -11.68
C ALA A 215 23.26 22.46 -12.70
N LEU A 216 22.33 23.30 -12.23
CA LEU A 216 21.36 23.98 -13.09
C LEU A 216 21.98 24.96 -14.10
N GLY A 217 23.24 25.38 -13.94
CA GLY A 217 23.89 26.32 -14.85
C GLY A 217 23.05 27.59 -15.06
N ASN A 218 22.66 27.86 -16.31
CA ASN A 218 21.83 29.01 -16.70
C ASN A 218 20.32 28.72 -16.76
N VAL A 219 19.87 27.51 -16.45
CA VAL A 219 18.45 27.16 -16.42
C VAL A 219 17.91 27.20 -14.98
N ASP A 220 16.60 27.37 -14.85
CA ASP A 220 15.93 27.38 -13.54
C ASP A 220 15.29 26.04 -13.18
N TYR A 221 15.25 25.11 -14.13
CA TYR A 221 14.56 23.83 -14.03
C TYR A 221 15.26 22.78 -14.90
N ILE A 222 15.51 21.61 -14.32
CA ILE A 222 15.94 20.39 -15.02
C ILE A 222 15.07 19.24 -14.55
N GLU A 223 14.48 18.52 -15.50
CA GLU A 223 13.86 17.22 -15.23
C GLU A 223 14.95 16.15 -15.15
N LEU A 224 14.77 15.19 -14.23
CA LEU A 224 15.68 14.08 -14.01
C LEU A 224 15.11 12.82 -14.67
N PRO A 225 15.55 12.48 -15.90
CA PRO A 225 15.00 11.37 -16.64
C PRO A 225 15.38 10.02 -16.05
N TRP A 226 14.45 9.07 -16.20
CA TRP A 226 14.64 7.67 -15.88
C TRP A 226 15.24 6.93 -17.07
N LYS A 227 15.99 5.86 -16.81
CA LYS A 227 16.39 4.90 -17.84
C LYS A 227 15.14 4.26 -18.45
N GLU A 228 15.09 4.15 -19.78
CA GLU A 228 13.93 3.59 -20.50
C GLU A 228 13.55 2.18 -19.99
N LYS A 229 14.56 1.34 -19.73
CA LYS A 229 14.40 -0.02 -19.18
C LYS A 229 13.75 -0.07 -17.78
N LYS A 230 13.64 1.06 -17.08
CA LYS A 230 13.10 1.17 -15.71
C LYS A 230 11.70 1.75 -15.66
N LEU A 231 11.19 2.31 -16.76
CA LEU A 231 9.90 3.01 -16.77
C LEU A 231 8.72 2.12 -16.35
N ASP A 232 8.80 0.81 -16.55
CA ASP A 232 7.76 -0.15 -16.16
C ASP A 232 7.97 -0.81 -14.79
N ASP A 233 9.13 -0.60 -14.16
CA ASP A 233 9.43 -1.14 -12.84
C ASP A 233 8.62 -0.40 -11.77
N PHE A 234 8.16 -1.13 -10.75
CA PHE A 234 7.55 -0.55 -9.55
C PHE A 234 8.62 0.06 -8.65
N ILE A 235 8.32 1.21 -8.06
CA ILE A 235 9.27 1.92 -7.19
C ILE A 235 9.27 1.40 -5.74
N PHE A 236 8.14 0.88 -5.25
CA PHE A 236 7.95 0.39 -3.89
C PHE A 236 7.50 -1.08 -3.88
#